data_AF-A0A7S2SVH6-F1
#
_entry.id   AF-A0A7S2SVH6-F1
#
_cell.length_a   1.000
_cell.length_b   1.000
_cell.length_c   1.000
_cell.angle_alpha   90.00
_cell.angle_beta   90.00
_cell.angle_gamma   90.00
#
_symmetry.space_group_name_H-M   'P 1'
#
loop_
_entity.id
_entity.type
_entity.pdbx_description
1 polymer ?
#
loop_
_entity_poly.entity_id
_entity_poly.type
_entity_poly.pdbx_seq_one_letter_code
_entity_poly.pdbx_strand_id
1 'polypeptide(L)'
;QPAPRTQVDAVPSTAFGMSGSATEKVSPFIIGVVDCLWNAVIRNGKSEARFLAHGGPEALLGLLEVCPMLMRHQIVGVLSDLCENSDMLPTLQAWRSDRTMLTSAELFMHAFEDEEVRLGFHRDDGVIQNLWEPLRNHHATVATGPPVVGNQRTSGSASAAGGDGASPAAFARLSSALKQSASHKAERGLRRGVGAL
;
A
#
# COMPACT_ATOMS: atom_id res chain seq x y z
N GLN A 1 16.99 -22.13 -45.38
CA GLN A 1 17.61 -20.96 -44.73
C GLN A 1 16.48 -20.19 -44.03
N PRO A 2 16.29 -20.32 -42.71
CA PRO A 2 15.19 -19.64 -42.02
C PRO A 2 15.57 -18.19 -41.66
N ALA A 3 14.61 -17.28 -41.84
CA ALA A 3 14.75 -15.84 -41.60
C ALA A 3 14.93 -15.51 -40.10
N PRO A 4 15.64 -14.42 -39.77
CA PRO A 4 15.91 -14.03 -38.38
C PRO A 4 14.66 -13.49 -37.68
N ARG A 5 14.46 -13.93 -36.43
CA ARG A 5 13.46 -13.41 -35.49
C ARG A 5 13.67 -11.91 -35.28
N THR A 6 12.67 -11.13 -35.64
CA THR A 6 12.58 -9.70 -35.32
C THR A 6 12.60 -9.53 -33.81
N GLN A 7 13.58 -8.77 -33.34
CA GLN A 7 13.71 -8.24 -32.01
C GLN A 7 12.44 -7.45 -31.66
N VAL A 8 11.69 -7.92 -30.67
CA VAL A 8 10.58 -7.16 -30.08
C VAL A 8 11.21 -6.06 -29.24
N ASP A 9 11.31 -4.88 -29.83
CA ASP A 9 11.72 -3.68 -29.13
C ASP A 9 10.73 -3.38 -28.00
N ALA A 10 11.29 -3.08 -26.84
CA ALA A 10 10.58 -2.76 -25.61
C ALA A 10 9.56 -1.65 -25.86
N VAL A 11 8.28 -1.96 -25.61
CA VAL A 11 7.22 -0.96 -25.52
C VAL A 11 7.58 -0.04 -24.34
N PRO A 12 7.65 1.28 -24.53
CA PRO A 12 7.82 2.18 -23.41
C PRO A 12 6.57 2.06 -22.54
N SER A 13 6.73 1.51 -21.33
CA SER A 13 5.75 1.61 -20.26
C SER A 13 5.40 3.08 -20.10
N THR A 14 4.28 3.49 -20.67
CA THR A 14 3.65 4.77 -20.38
C THR A 14 3.24 4.71 -18.93
N ALA A 15 4.15 5.16 -18.06
CA ALA A 15 3.84 5.46 -16.69
C ALA A 15 2.65 6.42 -16.69
N PHE A 16 1.48 5.87 -16.36
CA PHE A 16 0.32 6.66 -16.01
C PHE A 16 0.79 7.61 -14.92
N GLY A 17 0.69 8.91 -15.20
CA GLY A 17 1.58 9.92 -14.61
C GLY A 17 1.76 9.76 -13.11
N MET A 18 3.02 9.67 -12.67
CA MET A 18 3.46 9.91 -11.30
C MET A 18 3.27 11.39 -10.94
N SER A 19 2.07 11.91 -11.15
CA SER A 19 1.68 13.30 -10.89
C SER A 19 0.65 13.37 -9.76
N GLY A 20 0.79 12.50 -8.76
CA GLY A 20 0.28 12.78 -7.43
C GLY A 20 1.19 13.81 -6.77
N SER A 21 1.04 15.09 -7.13
CA SER A 21 1.65 16.17 -6.36
C SER A 21 1.15 16.05 -4.92
N ALA A 22 2.04 16.20 -3.94
CA ALA A 22 1.77 16.05 -2.50
C ALA A 22 0.68 17.01 -1.95
N THR A 23 0.04 17.80 -2.82
CA THR A 23 -1.07 18.71 -2.52
C THR A 23 -2.26 18.49 -3.46
N GLU A 24 -2.51 17.28 -3.95
CA GLU A 24 -3.74 17.00 -4.68
C GLU A 24 -4.93 17.23 -3.74
N LYS A 25 -5.74 18.25 -4.05
CA LYS A 25 -6.87 18.66 -3.21
C LYS A 25 -7.98 17.64 -3.36
N VAL A 26 -7.90 16.59 -2.54
CA VAL A 26 -9.01 15.67 -2.29
C VAL A 26 -10.19 16.50 -1.78
N SER A 27 -11.24 16.64 -2.60
CA SER A 27 -12.44 17.35 -2.17
C SER A 27 -13.21 16.44 -1.20
N PRO A 28 -13.35 16.83 0.09
CA PRO A 28 -14.05 16.00 1.08
C PRO A 28 -15.52 15.77 0.71
N PHE A 29 -16.08 16.64 -0.14
CA PHE A 29 -17.42 16.47 -0.70
C PHE A 29 -17.53 15.20 -1.55
N ILE A 30 -16.55 14.92 -2.42
CA ILE A 30 -16.60 13.74 -3.30
C ILE A 30 -16.49 12.46 -2.47
N ILE A 31 -15.64 12.44 -1.44
CA ILE A 31 -15.56 11.31 -0.51
C ILE A 31 -16.92 11.08 0.16
N GLY A 32 -17.56 12.13 0.67
CA GLY A 32 -18.88 12.01 1.31
C GLY A 32 -19.96 11.52 0.36
N VAL A 33 -19.92 11.91 -0.92
CA VAL A 33 -20.86 11.40 -1.93
C VAL A 33 -20.62 9.92 -2.21
N VAL A 34 -19.36 9.49 -2.36
CA VAL A 34 -19.00 8.08 -2.58
C VAL A 34 -19.39 7.23 -1.37
N ASP A 35 -19.15 7.71 -0.16
CA ASP A 35 -19.54 7.03 1.08
C ASP A 35 -21.08 6.92 1.22
N CYS A 36 -21.81 7.97 0.85
CA CYS A 36 -23.27 7.92 0.77
C CYS A 36 -23.74 6.91 -0.27
N LEU A 37 -23.09 6.86 -1.44
CA LEU A 37 -23.40 5.89 -2.47
C LEU A 37 -23.20 4.45 -1.98
N TRP A 38 -22.06 4.20 -1.32
CA TRP A 38 -21.73 2.91 -0.73
C TRP A 38 -22.81 2.46 0.25
N ASN A 39 -23.20 3.34 1.19
CA ASN A 39 -24.12 2.95 2.26
C ASN A 39 -25.61 3.01 1.89
N ALA A 40 -26.01 3.86 0.94
CA ALA A 40 -27.42 4.13 0.64
C ALA A 40 -27.93 3.47 -0.66
N VAL A 41 -27.05 3.25 -1.64
CA VAL A 41 -27.44 2.70 -2.95
C VAL A 41 -27.12 1.22 -3.04
N ILE A 42 -25.94 0.81 -2.59
CA ILE A 42 -25.54 -0.61 -2.59
C ILE A 42 -26.41 -1.37 -1.58
N ARG A 43 -26.73 -2.63 -1.90
CA ARG A 43 -27.56 -3.57 -1.11
C ARG A 43 -29.06 -3.28 -1.18
N ASN A 44 -29.48 -2.36 -2.04
CA ASN A 44 -30.89 -2.13 -2.36
C ASN A 44 -31.11 -2.25 -3.87
N GLY A 45 -31.63 -3.41 -4.31
CA GLY A 45 -31.79 -3.70 -5.74
C GLY A 45 -32.61 -2.66 -6.53
N LYS A 46 -33.55 -1.94 -5.89
CA LYS A 46 -34.30 -0.85 -6.57
C LYS A 46 -33.42 0.37 -6.82
N SER A 47 -32.56 0.70 -5.85
CA SER A 47 -31.62 1.81 -5.95
C SER A 47 -30.51 1.48 -6.94
N GLU A 48 -29.97 0.26 -6.89
CA GLU A 48 -28.96 -0.23 -7.83
C GLU A 48 -29.48 -0.23 -9.27
N ALA A 49 -30.69 -0.75 -9.52
CA ALA A 49 -31.27 -0.74 -10.86
C ALA A 49 -31.47 0.69 -11.39
N ARG A 50 -31.86 1.64 -10.53
CA ARG A 50 -31.92 3.06 -10.90
C ARG A 50 -30.54 3.62 -11.17
N PHE A 51 -29.55 3.27 -10.35
CA PHE A 51 -28.17 3.72 -10.54
C PHE A 51 -27.60 3.25 -11.87
N LEU A 52 -27.82 1.98 -12.23
CA LEU A 52 -27.47 1.41 -13.52
C LEU A 52 -28.18 2.12 -14.69
N ALA A 53 -29.48 2.36 -14.57
CA ALA A 53 -30.26 3.02 -15.63
C ALA A 53 -29.80 4.46 -15.92
N HIS A 54 -29.10 5.12 -14.99
CA HIS A 54 -28.59 6.48 -15.15
C HIS A 54 -27.09 6.52 -15.50
N GLY A 55 -26.48 5.39 -15.85
CA GLY A 55 -25.05 5.33 -16.18
C GLY A 55 -24.13 5.56 -14.97
N GLY A 56 -24.60 5.21 -13.77
CA GLY A 56 -23.85 5.38 -12.52
C GLY A 56 -22.50 4.63 -12.50
N PRO A 57 -22.44 3.35 -12.89
CA PRO A 57 -21.18 2.59 -12.96
C PRO A 57 -20.13 3.25 -13.88
N GLU A 58 -20.57 3.76 -15.03
CA GLU A 58 -19.71 4.46 -16.00
C GLU A 58 -19.16 5.76 -15.41
N ALA A 59 -19.97 6.49 -14.64
CA ALA A 59 -19.52 7.69 -13.93
C ALA A 59 -18.49 7.37 -12.83
N LEU A 60 -18.65 6.23 -12.13
CA LEU A 60 -17.67 5.77 -11.14
C LEU A 60 -16.33 5.39 -11.79
N LEU A 61 -16.36 4.74 -12.96
CA LEU A 61 -15.15 4.44 -13.72
C LEU A 61 -14.45 5.72 -14.20
N GLY A 62 -15.21 6.70 -14.70
CA GLY A 62 -14.67 8.01 -15.06
C GLY A 62 -14.09 8.76 -13.84
N LEU A 63 -14.69 8.60 -12.66
CA LEU A 63 -14.14 9.15 -11.42
C LEU A 63 -12.85 8.41 -11.03
N LEU A 64 -12.81 7.09 -11.16
CA LEU A 64 -11.62 6.27 -10.85
C LEU A 64 -10.40 6.71 -11.67
N GLU A 65 -10.61 7.07 -12.94
CA GLU A 65 -9.56 7.56 -13.83
C GLU A 65 -8.92 8.88 -13.37
N VAL A 66 -9.72 9.80 -12.83
CA VAL A 66 -9.25 11.15 -12.45
C VAL A 66 -8.86 11.23 -10.97
N CYS A 67 -9.32 10.30 -10.14
CA CYS A 67 -9.19 10.44 -8.70
C CYS A 67 -7.75 10.20 -8.17
N PRO A 68 -7.39 10.90 -7.07
CA PRO A 68 -6.15 10.67 -6.36
C PRO A 68 -6.07 9.25 -5.81
N MET A 69 -4.85 8.73 -5.67
CA MET A 69 -4.54 7.41 -5.10
C MET A 69 -5.35 7.08 -3.85
N LEU A 70 -5.43 8.01 -2.90
CA LEU A 70 -6.10 7.81 -1.61
C LEU A 70 -7.60 7.46 -1.75
N MET A 71 -8.25 7.93 -2.81
CA MET A 71 -9.68 7.70 -3.05
C MET A 71 -9.95 6.46 -3.90
N ARG A 72 -8.95 5.94 -4.62
CA ARG A 72 -9.13 4.79 -5.52
C ARG A 72 -9.64 3.57 -4.77
N HIS A 73 -9.13 3.29 -3.58
CA HIS A 73 -9.60 2.15 -2.76
C HIS A 73 -11.08 2.23 -2.43
N GLN A 74 -11.59 3.43 -2.13
CA GLN A 74 -13.00 3.64 -1.81
C GLN A 74 -13.88 3.39 -3.04
N ILE A 75 -13.48 3.92 -4.19
CA ILE A 75 -14.23 3.76 -5.44
C ILE A 75 -14.20 2.30 -5.93
N VAL A 76 -13.05 1.63 -5.85
CA VAL A 76 -12.91 0.22 -6.21
C VAL A 76 -13.74 -0.67 -5.29
N GLY A 77 -13.82 -0.36 -3.98
CA GLY A 77 -14.70 -1.07 -3.05
C GLY A 77 -16.19 -0.90 -3.36
N VAL A 78 -16.63 0.31 -3.70
CA VAL A 78 -17.99 0.54 -4.20
C VAL A 78 -18.26 -0.27 -5.48
N LEU A 79 -17.33 -0.27 -6.42
CA LEU A 79 -17.45 -1.03 -7.67
C LEU A 79 -17.46 -2.55 -7.42
N SER A 80 -16.68 -3.06 -6.47
CA SER A 80 -16.67 -4.50 -6.15
C SER A 80 -18.01 -4.95 -5.59
N ASP A 81 -18.60 -4.18 -4.69
CA ASP A 81 -19.90 -4.53 -4.12
C ASP A 81 -21.02 -4.39 -5.16
N LEU A 82 -20.91 -3.42 -6.09
CA LEU A 82 -21.84 -3.33 -7.23
C LEU A 82 -21.71 -4.52 -8.19
N CYS A 83 -20.52 -5.09 -8.35
CA CYS A 83 -20.30 -6.26 -9.21
C CYS A 83 -20.95 -7.54 -8.67
N GLU A 84 -21.42 -7.56 -7.42
CA GLU A 84 -22.26 -8.68 -6.92
C GLU A 84 -23.57 -8.80 -7.71
N ASN A 85 -24.03 -7.71 -8.32
CA ASN A 85 -25.17 -7.70 -9.21
C ASN A 85 -24.72 -8.03 -10.65
N SER A 86 -25.19 -9.15 -11.19
CA SER A 86 -24.84 -9.64 -12.53
C SER A 86 -25.19 -8.67 -13.66
N ASP A 87 -26.18 -7.81 -13.45
CA ASP A 87 -26.65 -6.85 -14.46
C ASP A 87 -25.65 -5.71 -14.67
N MET A 88 -24.71 -5.51 -13.74
CA MET A 88 -23.68 -4.47 -13.81
C MET A 88 -22.49 -4.87 -14.69
N LEU A 89 -22.20 -6.17 -14.80
CA LEU A 89 -21.03 -6.68 -15.51
C LEU A 89 -21.01 -6.32 -17.01
N PRO A 90 -22.11 -6.44 -17.77
CA PRO A 90 -22.12 -6.06 -19.19
C PRO A 90 -21.81 -4.58 -19.40
N THR A 91 -22.33 -3.72 -18.52
CA THR A 91 -22.09 -2.27 -18.58
C THR A 91 -20.63 -1.94 -18.29
N LEU A 92 -20.04 -2.57 -17.28
CA LEU A 92 -18.62 -2.40 -16.97
C LEU A 92 -17.72 -2.91 -18.11
N GLN A 93 -18.06 -4.04 -18.73
CA GLN A 93 -17.28 -4.59 -19.85
C GLN A 93 -17.40 -3.77 -21.13
N ALA A 94 -18.56 -3.17 -21.37
CA ALA A 94 -18.80 -2.32 -22.54
C ALA A 94 -18.17 -0.92 -22.39
N TRP A 95 -17.88 -0.50 -21.14
CA TRP A 95 -17.33 0.82 -20.86
C TRP A 95 -15.93 1.01 -21.45
N ARG A 96 -15.71 2.21 -21.97
CA ARG A 96 -14.40 2.74 -22.38
C ARG A 96 -14.28 4.17 -21.90
N SER A 97 -13.07 4.54 -21.47
CA SER A 97 -12.78 5.93 -21.11
C SER A 97 -12.90 6.84 -22.34
N ASP A 98 -13.59 7.97 -22.19
CA ASP A 98 -13.62 9.03 -23.20
C ASP A 98 -12.27 9.75 -23.34
N ARG A 99 -11.39 9.65 -22.34
CA ARG A 99 -10.10 10.37 -22.28
C ARG A 99 -8.93 9.52 -22.74
N THR A 100 -8.83 8.30 -22.19
CA THR A 100 -7.70 7.41 -22.42
C THR A 100 -8.05 6.23 -23.31
N MET A 101 -9.33 6.04 -23.67
CA MET A 101 -9.85 4.91 -24.46
C MET A 101 -9.61 3.53 -23.81
N LEU A 102 -9.15 3.51 -22.56
CA LEU A 102 -8.95 2.31 -21.77
C LEU A 102 -10.27 1.63 -21.48
N THR A 103 -10.24 0.30 -21.49
CA THR A 103 -11.32 -0.52 -20.96
C THR A 103 -11.32 -0.49 -19.43
N SER A 104 -12.45 -0.89 -18.84
CA SER A 104 -12.55 -1.02 -17.37
C SER A 104 -11.50 -1.98 -16.80
N ALA A 105 -11.24 -3.09 -17.48
CA ALA A 105 -10.23 -4.07 -17.08
C ALA A 105 -8.82 -3.47 -17.08
N GLU A 106 -8.43 -2.74 -18.13
CA GLU A 106 -7.14 -2.05 -18.20
C GLU A 106 -7.01 -0.99 -17.10
N LEU A 107 -8.08 -0.25 -16.82
CA LEU A 107 -8.11 0.72 -15.74
C LEU A 107 -7.88 0.08 -14.37
N PHE A 108 -8.49 -1.08 -14.10
CA PHE A 108 -8.24 -1.83 -12.86
C PHE A 108 -6.82 -2.36 -12.77
N MET A 109 -6.24 -2.84 -13.89
CA MET A 109 -4.85 -3.31 -13.91
C MET A 109 -3.88 -2.17 -13.61
N HIS A 110 -4.08 -0.99 -14.20
CA HIS A 110 -3.26 0.18 -13.88
C HIS A 110 -3.44 0.63 -12.42
N ALA A 111 -4.66 0.64 -11.90
CA ALA A 111 -4.89 0.97 -10.50
C ALA A 111 -4.19 -0.03 -9.55
N PHE A 112 -4.11 -1.30 -9.95
CA PHE A 112 -3.41 -2.34 -9.22
C PHE A 112 -1.88 -2.20 -9.29
N GLU A 113 -1.33 -1.87 -10.46
CA GLU A 113 0.10 -1.58 -10.64
C GLU A 113 0.56 -0.35 -9.85
N ASP A 114 -0.23 0.72 -9.86
CA ASP A 114 0.03 1.92 -9.06
C ASP A 114 0.11 1.58 -7.56
N GLU A 115 -0.76 0.67 -7.11
CA GLU A 115 -0.80 0.21 -5.73
C GLU A 115 0.40 -0.66 -5.37
N GLU A 116 0.87 -1.52 -6.28
CA GLU A 116 2.11 -2.27 -6.10
C GLU A 116 3.32 -1.34 -5.95
N VAL A 117 3.44 -0.33 -6.82
CA VAL A 117 4.51 0.67 -6.73
C VAL A 117 4.45 1.43 -5.40
N ARG A 118 3.25 1.81 -4.96
CA ARG A 118 3.04 2.47 -3.67
C ARG A 118 3.47 1.59 -2.48
N LEU A 119 3.28 0.28 -2.58
CA LEU A 119 3.67 -0.70 -1.56
C LEU A 119 5.14 -1.17 -1.70
N GLY A 120 5.85 -0.71 -2.73
CA GLY A 120 7.24 -1.08 -3.01
C GLY A 120 7.39 -2.50 -3.58
N PHE A 121 6.32 -3.04 -4.17
CA PHE A 121 6.36 -4.33 -4.85
C PHE A 121 6.89 -4.15 -6.28
N HIS A 122 7.73 -5.08 -6.75
CA HIS A 122 8.23 -5.10 -8.11
C HIS A 122 8.03 -6.51 -8.68
N ARG A 123 7.53 -6.59 -9.91
CA ARG A 123 7.38 -7.86 -10.64
C ARG A 123 8.62 -8.06 -11.50
N ASP A 124 9.35 -9.15 -11.29
CA ASP A 124 10.56 -9.44 -12.07
C ASP A 124 10.24 -9.76 -13.55
N ASP A 125 9.13 -10.47 -13.82
CA ASP A 125 8.73 -10.92 -15.17
C ASP A 125 7.28 -10.52 -15.55
N GLY A 126 6.70 -9.55 -14.84
CA GLY A 126 5.27 -9.19 -15.02
C GLY A 126 4.27 -10.24 -14.51
N VAL A 127 4.76 -11.29 -13.83
CA VAL A 127 3.93 -12.36 -13.26
C VAL A 127 3.60 -12.06 -11.79
N ILE A 128 2.32 -12.17 -11.43
CA ILE A 128 1.86 -12.08 -10.04
C ILE A 128 2.31 -13.35 -9.31
N GLN A 129 3.26 -13.21 -8.38
CA GLN A 129 3.85 -14.35 -7.67
C GLN A 129 2.89 -14.99 -6.66
N ASN A 130 2.05 -14.19 -5.98
CA ASN A 130 1.10 -14.68 -4.99
C ASN A 130 -0.34 -14.39 -5.42
N LEU A 131 -1.08 -15.43 -5.83
CA LEU A 131 -2.47 -15.28 -6.26
C LEU A 131 -3.46 -15.05 -5.10
N TRP A 132 -3.12 -15.48 -3.89
CA TRP A 132 -4.02 -15.41 -2.73
C TRP A 132 -3.91 -14.08 -2.00
N GLU A 133 -2.71 -13.51 -1.96
CA GLU A 133 -2.41 -12.25 -1.30
C GLU A 133 -1.44 -11.44 -2.17
N PRO A 134 -1.92 -10.93 -3.32
CA PRO A 134 -1.05 -10.40 -4.36
C PRO A 134 -0.38 -9.08 -3.96
N LEU A 135 -0.98 -8.33 -3.02
CA LEU A 135 -0.44 -7.09 -2.48
C LEU A 135 0.17 -7.25 -1.08
N ARG A 136 0.22 -8.46 -0.50
CA ARG A 136 0.87 -8.64 0.80
C ARG A 136 2.38 -8.54 0.61
N ASN A 137 3.00 -7.56 1.27
CA ASN A 137 4.44 -7.42 1.26
C ASN A 137 5.09 -8.61 2.01
N HIS A 138 5.67 -9.56 1.27
CA HIS A 138 6.40 -10.71 1.84
C HIS A 138 7.86 -10.39 2.16
N HIS A 139 8.30 -9.13 1.99
CA HIS A 139 9.69 -8.70 2.18
C HIS A 139 10.04 -8.50 3.66
N ALA A 140 9.79 -9.51 4.49
CA ALA A 140 10.23 -9.56 5.88
C ALA A 140 10.52 -10.98 6.37
N THR A 141 11.14 -11.85 5.55
CA THR A 141 11.76 -13.10 6.07
C THR A 141 12.80 -13.70 5.13
N VAL A 142 13.76 -12.92 4.65
CA VAL A 142 15.02 -13.51 4.16
C VAL A 142 16.19 -12.71 4.72
N ALA A 143 16.45 -12.90 6.02
CA ALA A 143 17.80 -12.72 6.53
C ALA A 143 18.64 -13.90 6.02
N THR A 144 19.14 -13.80 4.79
CA THR A 144 20.14 -14.70 4.24
C THR A 144 21.46 -14.47 4.99
N GLY A 145 21.62 -15.16 6.11
CA GLY A 145 22.96 -15.46 6.63
C GLY A 145 23.66 -16.42 5.66
N PRO A 146 24.98 -16.30 5.44
CA PRO A 146 25.71 -17.21 4.57
C PRO A 146 25.69 -18.65 5.12
N PRO A 147 25.78 -19.68 4.25
CA PRO A 147 25.70 -21.07 4.67
C PRO A 147 26.90 -21.47 5.53
N VAL A 148 26.64 -21.86 6.77
CA VAL A 148 27.62 -22.49 7.65
C VAL A 148 27.96 -23.88 7.09
N VAL A 149 29.07 -23.96 6.35
CA VAL A 149 29.76 -25.21 6.04
C VAL A 149 30.44 -25.68 7.31
N GLY A 150 29.92 -26.77 7.89
CA GLY A 150 30.50 -27.43 9.05
C GLY A 150 31.84 -28.09 8.68
N ASN A 151 32.91 -27.70 9.37
CA ASN A 151 34.13 -28.50 9.44
C ASN A 151 34.66 -28.47 10.88
N GLN A 152 34.45 -29.57 11.62
CA GLN A 152 35.17 -29.83 12.86
C GLN A 152 36.52 -30.48 12.55
N ARG A 153 37.61 -29.80 12.92
CA ARG A 153 38.62 -30.27 13.88
C ARG A 153 39.84 -29.36 13.82
N THR A 154 40.00 -28.51 14.82
CA THR A 154 41.32 -28.20 15.38
C THR A 154 41.21 -28.05 16.89
N SER A 155 42.04 -28.81 17.58
CA SER A 155 42.28 -28.82 19.01
C SER A 155 43.08 -27.58 19.44
N GLY A 156 42.65 -26.97 20.55
CA GLY A 156 43.53 -26.28 21.50
C GLY A 156 43.93 -24.84 21.16
N SER A 157 43.24 -23.86 21.75
CA SER A 157 43.80 -23.01 22.82
C SER A 157 42.88 -21.83 23.14
N ALA A 158 42.69 -21.64 24.44
CA ALA A 158 42.12 -20.53 25.20
C ALA A 158 41.67 -19.26 24.45
N SER A 159 40.39 -18.89 24.59
CA SER A 159 39.97 -17.92 25.63
C SER A 159 38.45 -17.65 25.54
N ALA A 160 37.85 -17.53 26.72
CA ALA A 160 36.45 -17.28 27.11
C ALA A 160 35.67 -16.24 26.26
N ALA A 161 34.34 -16.23 26.12
CA ALA A 161 33.22 -17.02 26.65
C ALA A 161 31.97 -16.73 25.75
N GLY A 162 31.01 -17.67 25.69
CA GLY A 162 29.64 -17.39 25.27
C GLY A 162 28.96 -16.36 26.19
N GLY A 163 27.76 -15.86 25.97
CA GLY A 163 26.61 -16.23 25.15
C GLY A 163 25.44 -15.44 25.73
N ASP A 164 24.38 -15.22 24.95
CA ASP A 164 23.04 -14.77 25.34
C ASP A 164 22.83 -13.49 26.17
N GLY A 165 21.81 -12.74 25.75
CA GLY A 165 21.12 -11.80 26.62
C GLY A 165 21.22 -10.36 26.14
N ALA A 166 20.06 -9.75 25.90
CA ALA A 166 19.89 -8.31 25.78
C ALA A 166 20.80 -7.60 26.79
N SER A 167 21.79 -6.84 26.29
CA SER A 167 22.88 -6.36 27.13
C SER A 167 22.33 -5.54 28.30
N PRO A 168 22.50 -5.98 29.57
CA PRO A 168 22.02 -5.26 30.75
C PRO A 168 22.65 -3.87 30.88
N ALA A 169 23.75 -3.62 30.17
CA ALA A 169 24.38 -2.30 30.05
C ALA A 169 23.49 -1.27 29.32
N ALA A 170 22.69 -1.68 28.34
CA ALA A 170 21.80 -0.78 27.61
C ALA A 170 20.60 -0.34 28.48
N PHE A 171 20.01 -1.28 29.23
CA PHE A 171 18.92 -0.98 30.16
C PHE A 171 19.41 -0.21 31.41
N ALA A 172 20.62 -0.51 31.90
CA ALA A 172 21.26 0.26 32.96
C ALA A 172 21.54 1.71 32.54
N ARG A 173 21.98 1.92 31.29
CA ARG A 173 22.16 3.27 30.72
C ARG A 173 20.84 4.04 30.64
N LEU A 174 19.77 3.42 30.14
CA LEU A 174 18.46 4.06 30.07
C LEU A 174 17.87 4.39 31.45
N SER A 175 17.97 3.45 32.40
CA SER A 175 17.47 3.68 33.77
C SER A 175 18.27 4.75 34.53
N SER A 176 19.58 4.82 34.32
CA SER A 176 20.42 5.91 34.88
C SER A 176 20.08 7.27 34.27
N ALA A 177 19.79 7.35 32.97
CA ALA A 177 19.37 8.57 32.29
C ALA A 177 17.98 9.06 32.77
N LEU A 178 17.05 8.15 33.05
CA LEU A 178 15.74 8.49 33.61
C LEU A 178 15.85 9.02 35.05
N LYS A 179 16.73 8.44 35.88
CA LYS A 179 16.97 8.95 37.25
C LYS A 179 17.63 10.33 37.25
N GLN A 180 18.58 10.58 36.34
CA GLN A 180 19.22 11.88 36.19
C GLN A 180 18.23 12.96 35.70
N SER A 181 17.34 12.63 34.77
CA SER A 181 16.32 13.58 34.28
C SER A 181 15.24 13.89 35.34
N ALA A 182 14.86 12.92 36.18
CA ALA A 182 13.97 13.13 37.31
C ALA A 182 14.59 14.06 38.37
N SER A 183 15.87 13.88 38.70
CA SER A 183 16.60 14.74 39.65
C SER A 183 16.69 16.19 39.15
N HIS A 184 16.96 16.39 37.85
CA HIS A 184 17.07 17.73 37.27
C HIS A 184 15.70 18.44 37.18
N LYS A 185 14.60 17.68 37.07
CA LYS A 185 13.23 18.23 37.11
C LYS A 185 12.81 18.62 38.54
N ALA A 186 13.26 17.88 39.56
CA ALA A 186 13.04 18.22 40.97
C ALA A 186 13.80 19.49 41.38
N GLU A 187 15.04 19.66 40.91
CA GLU A 187 15.86 20.84 41.24
C GLU A 187 15.33 22.14 40.60
N ARG A 188 14.73 22.04 39.41
CA ARG A 188 14.03 23.18 38.77
C ARG A 188 12.70 23.52 39.43
N GLY A 189 12.04 22.54 40.06
CA GLY A 189 10.81 22.76 40.84
C GLY A 189 11.08 23.54 42.14
N LEU A 190 12.19 23.22 42.83
CA LEU A 190 12.55 23.86 44.10
C LEU A 190 12.98 25.32 43.93
N ARG A 191 13.66 25.68 42.83
CA ARG A 191 14.03 27.07 42.53
C ARG A 191 12.85 27.95 42.12
N ARG A 192 11.74 27.38 41.65
CA ARG A 192 10.50 28.12 41.34
C ARG A 192 9.60 28.35 42.56
N GLY A 193 9.79 27.59 43.65
CA GLY A 193 9.03 27.75 44.89
C GLY A 193 9.62 28.73 45.91
N VAL A 194 10.89 29.13 45.77
CA VAL A 194 11.60 30.02 46.72
C VAL A 194 11.65 31.49 46.25
N GLY A 195 11.10 31.80 45.07
CA GLY A 195 10.97 33.17 44.54
C GLY A 195 9.56 33.75 44.63
N ALA A 196 8.67 33.13 45.40
CA ALA A 196 7.26 33.55 45.56
C ALA A 196 6.87 33.73 47.03
N LEU A 197 7.76 34.35 47.81
CA LEU A 197 7.46 35.01 49.09
C LEU A 197 8.04 36.42 49.05
#